data_AF-A0A3N5GMU5-F1
#
_entry.id   AF-A0A3N5GMU5-F1
#
_cell.length_a   1.000
_cell.length_b   1.000
_cell.length_c   1.000
_cell.angle_alpha   90.00
_cell.angle_beta   90.00
_cell.angle_gamma   90.00
#
_symmetry.space_group_name_H-M   'P 1'
#
loop_
_entity.id
_entity.type
_entity.pdbx_description
1 polymer ?
#
loop_
_entity_poly.entity_id
_entity_poly.type
_entity_poly.pdbx_seq_one_letter_code
_entity_poly.pdbx_strand_id
1 'polypeptide(L)'
;MGRRHSANPEEPSPLTQSRGDGPDVRLTVRTDAVQGLPSEATQVSGVARRAEPRAPRGGSRTRTWRSPAAPVTAEPQVVLPNPPRALAAGHELLEKTFWEAELAARSCDREGLRDTWSRLEKLLLAHVAAEEEFLFPALGLADAVEAEALREEHVSLRKQFCELGVGVDLHLVGSPLVGQFIADLRRHAERENSLAFPWAERNLPRDVQSALARALRADPATGH
;
A
#
# COMPACT_ATOMS: atom_id res chain seq x y z
N MET A 1 -54.08 34.21 43.77
CA MET A 1 -54.35 35.02 42.55
C MET A 1 -53.01 35.49 42.00
N GLY A 2 -52.71 35.24 40.72
CA GLY A 2 -51.48 35.73 40.08
C GLY A 2 -50.73 34.69 39.24
N ARG A 3 -51.36 34.22 38.15
CA ARG A 3 -50.64 33.60 37.01
C ARG A 3 -49.96 34.70 36.20
N ARG A 4 -48.81 34.37 35.55
CA ARG A 4 -48.15 34.95 34.34
C ARG A 4 -46.64 34.70 34.51
N HIS A 5 -45.83 34.31 33.53
CA HIS A 5 -45.98 33.98 32.11
C HIS A 5 -44.72 33.19 31.73
N SER A 6 -44.86 32.01 31.12
CA SER A 6 -43.75 31.28 30.50
C SER A 6 -43.47 31.89 29.13
N ALA A 7 -42.22 32.29 28.89
CA ALA A 7 -41.74 32.64 27.56
C ALA A 7 -41.35 31.35 26.82
N ASN A 8 -41.90 31.18 25.62
CA ASN A 8 -41.65 30.07 24.72
C ASN A 8 -40.54 30.50 23.73
N PRO A 9 -39.45 29.73 23.53
CA PRO A 9 -38.47 30.05 22.51
C PRO A 9 -39.02 29.72 21.11
N GLU A 10 -38.81 30.66 20.18
CA GLU A 10 -39.22 30.60 18.79
C GLU A 10 -38.56 29.44 18.03
N GLU A 11 -39.36 28.67 17.30
CA GLU A 11 -38.87 27.67 16.35
C GLU A 11 -38.37 28.35 15.07
N PRO A 12 -37.21 27.94 14.52
CA PRO A 12 -36.74 28.45 13.23
C PRO A 12 -37.55 27.84 12.07
N SER A 13 -38.02 28.73 11.18
CA SER A 13 -38.71 28.37 9.94
C SER A 13 -37.82 27.60 8.95
N PRO A 14 -38.36 26.63 8.20
CA PRO A 14 -37.60 25.89 7.19
C PRO A 14 -37.34 26.74 5.95
N LEU A 15 -36.06 26.96 5.66
CA LEU A 15 -35.57 27.54 4.41
C LEU A 15 -35.93 26.64 3.23
N THR A 16 -36.58 27.26 2.25
CA THR A 16 -36.95 26.76 0.94
C THR A 16 -35.70 26.36 0.15
N GLN A 17 -35.55 25.06 -0.14
CA GLN A 17 -34.52 24.58 -1.07
C GLN A 17 -34.92 24.96 -2.50
N SER A 18 -34.20 25.93 -3.05
CA SER A 18 -34.22 26.30 -4.46
C SER A 18 -33.54 25.20 -5.28
N ARG A 19 -34.31 24.46 -6.08
CA ARG A 19 -33.81 23.55 -7.11
C ARG A 19 -33.19 24.39 -8.24
N GLY A 20 -31.87 24.42 -8.29
CA GLY A 20 -31.13 24.90 -9.45
C GLY A 20 -30.97 23.77 -10.47
N ASP A 21 -31.62 23.91 -11.62
CA ASP A 21 -31.33 23.18 -12.85
C ASP A 21 -29.89 23.50 -13.30
N GLY A 22 -28.99 22.51 -13.19
CA GLY A 22 -27.67 22.53 -13.80
C GLY A 22 -27.69 21.78 -15.15
N PRO A 23 -26.94 22.23 -16.16
CA PRO A 23 -26.98 21.63 -17.50
C PRO A 23 -26.41 20.21 -17.54
N ASP A 24 -27.16 19.34 -18.23
CA ASP A 24 -26.87 17.93 -18.56
C ASP A 24 -25.61 17.84 -19.44
N VAL A 25 -24.44 17.62 -18.82
CA VAL A 25 -23.19 17.31 -19.54
C VAL A 25 -23.14 15.81 -19.80
N ARG A 26 -23.78 15.38 -20.89
CA ARG A 26 -23.62 14.02 -21.43
C ARG A 26 -22.23 13.84 -22.02
N LEU A 27 -21.31 13.27 -21.24
CA LEU A 27 -20.11 12.64 -21.76
C LEU A 27 -20.51 11.40 -22.57
N THR A 28 -20.51 11.55 -23.90
CA THR A 28 -20.59 10.41 -24.81
C THR A 28 -19.20 9.78 -24.93
N VAL A 29 -18.97 8.72 -24.16
CA VAL A 29 -17.80 7.86 -24.35
C VAL A 29 -18.04 7.04 -25.62
N ARG A 30 -17.32 7.42 -26.68
CA ARG A 30 -17.23 6.67 -27.94
C ARG A 30 -16.39 5.42 -27.69
N THR A 31 -17.04 4.27 -27.54
CA THR A 31 -16.36 2.97 -27.58
C THR A 31 -16.31 2.50 -29.04
N ASP A 32 -15.23 2.84 -29.73
CA ASP A 32 -14.96 2.21 -31.02
C ASP A 32 -14.51 0.76 -30.76
N ALA A 33 -15.39 -0.16 -31.16
CA ALA A 33 -15.13 -1.58 -31.21
C ALA A 33 -14.04 -1.87 -32.25
N VAL A 34 -12.90 -2.38 -31.81
CA VAL A 34 -11.94 -3.06 -32.69
C VAL A 34 -12.18 -4.56 -32.60
N GLN A 35 -12.85 -5.08 -33.63
CA GLN A 35 -13.03 -6.50 -33.91
C GLN A 35 -11.82 -7.05 -34.69
N GLY A 36 -11.35 -8.23 -34.28
CA GLY A 36 -10.60 -9.20 -35.11
C GLY A 36 -9.10 -8.90 -35.32
N LEU A 37 -8.15 -9.83 -35.37
CA LEU A 37 -8.05 -11.29 -35.57
C LEU A 37 -6.62 -11.70 -35.08
N PRO A 38 -6.05 -12.87 -35.44
CA PRO A 38 -6.32 -14.20 -34.95
C PRO A 38 -5.15 -14.80 -34.13
N SER A 39 -5.48 -15.90 -33.46
CA SER A 39 -4.57 -16.81 -32.75
C SER A 39 -3.61 -17.51 -33.71
N GLU A 40 -2.31 -17.23 -33.61
CA GLU A 40 -1.26 -18.08 -34.19
C GLU A 40 -0.62 -18.94 -33.10
N ALA A 41 -1.05 -20.20 -33.08
CA ALA A 41 -0.42 -21.28 -32.34
C ALA A 41 0.95 -21.60 -32.95
N THR A 42 2.02 -21.16 -32.30
CA THR A 42 3.36 -21.68 -32.60
C THR A 42 3.67 -22.84 -31.67
N GLN A 43 3.46 -24.06 -32.17
CA GLN A 43 4.08 -25.27 -31.63
C GLN A 43 5.58 -25.24 -31.91
N VAL A 44 6.40 -25.21 -30.86
CA VAL A 44 7.81 -25.60 -30.95
C VAL A 44 8.01 -26.86 -30.12
N SER A 45 8.02 -28.00 -30.81
CA SER A 45 8.57 -29.25 -30.28
C SER A 45 10.09 -29.13 -30.18
N GLY A 46 10.62 -29.20 -28.96
CA GLY A 46 12.05 -29.23 -28.68
C GLY A 46 12.38 -30.34 -27.69
N VAL A 47 12.49 -31.58 -28.17
CA VAL A 47 13.03 -32.71 -27.42
C VAL A 47 14.56 -32.59 -27.41
N ALA A 48 15.16 -32.32 -26.25
CA ALA A 48 16.59 -32.48 -26.05
C ALA A 48 16.86 -33.32 -24.80
N ARG A 49 17.58 -34.41 -25.04
CA ARG A 49 17.93 -35.47 -24.09
C ARG A 49 19.13 -35.05 -23.22
N ARG A 50 19.01 -35.34 -21.92
CA ARG A 50 19.95 -36.10 -21.07
C ARG A 50 21.46 -35.85 -21.22
N ALA A 51 22.09 -35.33 -20.18
CA ALA A 51 23.44 -35.73 -19.74
C ALA A 51 23.66 -35.39 -18.27
N GLU A 52 23.62 -36.40 -17.39
CA GLU A 52 24.16 -36.33 -16.03
C GLU A 52 25.68 -36.58 -16.09
N PRO A 53 26.51 -35.73 -15.45
CA PRO A 53 27.87 -36.10 -15.09
C PRO A 53 27.93 -36.63 -13.65
N ARG A 54 28.41 -37.88 -13.57
CA ARG A 54 28.85 -38.62 -12.39
C ARG A 54 29.79 -37.82 -11.48
N ALA A 55 29.61 -38.02 -10.19
CA ALA A 55 30.50 -37.63 -9.11
C ALA A 55 31.90 -38.28 -9.18
N PRO A 56 32.97 -37.58 -8.76
CA PRO A 56 34.19 -38.22 -8.31
C PRO A 56 34.12 -38.52 -6.80
N ARG A 57 34.23 -39.80 -6.46
CA ARG A 57 34.65 -40.29 -5.14
C ARG A 57 36.13 -39.94 -4.96
N GLY A 58 36.45 -39.10 -4.00
CA GLY A 58 37.83 -38.81 -3.58
C GLY A 58 37.87 -38.65 -2.06
N GLY A 59 38.37 -39.67 -1.37
CA GLY A 59 38.60 -39.63 0.06
C GLY A 59 39.82 -38.76 0.39
N SER A 60 39.78 -38.08 1.53
CA SER A 60 40.97 -37.77 2.34
C SER A 60 40.55 -37.42 3.76
N ARG A 61 40.91 -38.33 4.66
CA ARG A 61 40.91 -38.13 6.11
C ARG A 61 42.00 -37.11 6.43
N THR A 62 41.65 -35.95 6.96
CA THR A 62 42.59 -35.13 7.73
C THR A 62 41.88 -34.39 8.87
N ARG A 63 42.14 -34.87 10.08
CA ARG A 63 42.51 -34.08 11.27
C ARG A 63 41.44 -33.10 11.79
N THR A 64 40.60 -33.62 12.69
CA THR A 64 39.75 -32.82 13.59
C THR A 64 40.64 -32.04 14.57
N TRP A 65 40.95 -30.78 14.23
CA TRP A 65 41.41 -29.80 15.21
C TRP A 65 40.19 -29.30 15.99
N ARG A 66 40.06 -29.77 17.22
CA ARG A 66 39.07 -29.27 18.19
C ARG A 66 39.58 -27.94 18.73
N SER A 67 39.26 -26.84 18.04
CA SER A 67 39.42 -25.50 18.60
C SER A 67 38.52 -25.37 19.83
N PRO A 68 38.98 -24.81 20.96
CA PRO A 68 38.10 -24.45 22.06
C PRO A 68 37.06 -23.47 21.51
N ALA A 69 35.79 -23.84 21.62
CA ALA A 69 34.68 -23.01 21.21
C ALA A 69 34.81 -21.65 21.91
N ALA A 70 35.06 -20.61 21.13
CA ALA A 70 34.83 -19.25 21.60
C ALA A 70 33.39 -19.19 22.12
N PRO A 71 33.13 -18.47 23.24
CA PRO A 71 31.77 -18.28 23.69
C PRO A 71 31.00 -17.69 22.50
N VAL A 72 30.00 -18.43 22.02
CA VAL A 72 29.03 -17.93 21.07
C VAL A 72 28.42 -16.72 21.76
N THR A 73 28.89 -15.53 21.39
CA THR A 73 28.24 -14.28 21.74
C THR A 73 26.86 -14.40 21.14
N ALA A 74 25.89 -14.78 21.98
CA ALA A 74 24.50 -14.84 21.58
C ALA A 74 24.19 -13.49 20.96
N GLU A 75 23.95 -13.47 19.66
CA GLU A 75 23.53 -12.26 18.98
C GLU A 75 22.34 -11.70 19.77
N PRO A 76 22.32 -10.38 20.05
CA PRO A 76 21.22 -9.78 20.76
C PRO A 76 19.95 -10.13 20.01
N GLN A 77 19.09 -10.97 20.60
CA GLN A 77 17.81 -11.28 20.02
C GLN A 77 17.02 -9.98 20.00
N VAL A 78 16.95 -9.35 18.84
CA VAL A 78 16.11 -8.18 18.61
C VAL A 78 14.69 -8.65 18.90
N VAL A 79 14.18 -8.26 20.06
CA VAL A 79 12.79 -8.52 20.45
C VAL A 79 11.94 -7.77 19.45
N LEU A 80 11.47 -8.48 18.42
CA LEU A 80 10.62 -7.89 17.40
C LEU A 80 9.34 -7.41 18.09
N PRO A 81 8.90 -6.17 17.82
CA PRO A 81 7.65 -5.68 18.37
C PRO A 81 6.50 -6.59 17.95
N ASN A 82 5.47 -6.67 18.80
CA ASN A 82 4.27 -7.44 18.53
C ASN A 82 3.74 -7.12 17.11
N PRO A 83 3.55 -8.10 16.22
CA PRO A 83 3.21 -7.87 14.82
C PRO A 83 2.09 -6.85 14.56
N PRO A 84 0.99 -6.78 15.35
CA PRO A 84 -0.06 -5.77 15.13
C PRO A 84 0.44 -4.34 15.27
N ARG A 85 1.34 -4.09 16.23
CA ARG A 85 1.96 -2.77 16.41
C ARG A 85 2.91 -2.44 15.26
N ALA A 86 3.51 -3.45 14.65
CA ALA A 86 4.42 -3.26 13.55
C ALA A 86 3.72 -2.88 12.24
N LEU A 87 2.56 -3.49 11.96
CA LEU A 87 1.74 -3.16 10.81
C LEU A 87 1.22 -1.72 10.93
N ALA A 88 0.68 -1.36 12.10
CA ALA A 88 0.24 0.01 12.39
C ALA A 88 1.38 1.06 12.26
N ALA A 89 2.61 0.71 12.68
CA ALA A 89 3.75 1.62 12.56
C ALA A 89 4.12 1.98 11.11
N GLY A 90 3.86 1.10 10.14
CA GLY A 90 4.04 1.41 8.71
C GLY A 90 3.08 2.51 8.24
N HIS A 91 1.79 2.38 8.60
CA HIS A 91 0.78 3.40 8.31
C HIS A 91 1.05 4.72 9.06
N GLU A 92 1.58 4.70 10.28
CA GLU A 92 1.98 5.93 11.00
C GLU A 92 3.07 6.72 10.26
N LEU A 93 4.05 6.02 9.67
CA LEU A 93 5.09 6.65 8.86
C LEU A 93 4.52 7.28 7.59
N LEU A 94 3.62 6.56 6.90
CA LEU A 94 2.90 7.09 5.74
C LEU A 94 2.05 8.31 6.10
N GLU A 95 1.29 8.26 7.20
CA GLU A 95 0.42 9.36 7.65
C GLU A 95 1.23 10.63 7.95
N LYS A 96 2.42 10.49 8.55
CA LYS A 96 3.33 11.63 8.73
C LYS A 96 3.71 12.25 7.38
N THR A 97 4.09 11.44 6.40
CA THR A 97 4.48 11.93 5.07
C THR A 97 3.27 12.49 4.29
N PHE A 98 2.07 11.97 4.49
CA PHE A 98 0.84 12.57 3.96
C PHE A 98 0.64 13.99 4.48
N TRP A 99 0.78 14.19 5.79
CA TRP A 99 0.63 15.50 6.39
C TRP A 99 1.67 16.51 5.87
N GLU A 100 2.93 16.07 5.72
CA GLU A 100 4.01 16.86 5.12
C GLU A 100 3.66 17.29 3.68
N ALA A 101 3.12 16.37 2.85
CA ALA A 101 2.75 16.65 1.47
C ALA A 101 1.54 17.59 1.37
N GLU A 102 0.51 17.40 2.20
CA GLU A 102 -0.65 18.30 2.28
C GLU A 102 -0.23 19.71 2.71
N LEU A 103 0.72 19.82 3.65
CA LEU A 103 1.23 21.10 4.11
C LEU A 103 2.00 21.81 3.00
N ALA A 104 2.93 21.13 2.34
CA ALA A 104 3.71 21.71 1.24
C ALA A 104 2.80 22.17 0.09
N ALA A 105 1.80 21.36 -0.28
CA ALA A 105 0.84 21.70 -1.32
C ALA A 105 -0.04 22.92 -0.94
N ARG A 106 -0.46 23.04 0.32
CA ARG A 106 -1.25 24.18 0.81
C ARG A 106 -0.45 25.47 0.90
N SER A 107 0.83 25.37 1.27
CA SER A 107 1.74 26.52 1.36
C SER A 107 2.35 26.92 0.02
N CYS A 108 1.96 26.28 -1.09
CA CYS A 108 2.56 26.48 -2.42
C CYS A 108 4.09 26.26 -2.43
N ASP A 109 4.60 25.42 -1.52
CA ASP A 109 6.02 25.05 -1.43
C ASP A 109 6.31 23.94 -2.44
N ARG A 110 6.80 24.33 -3.62
CA ARG A 110 7.02 23.42 -4.76
C ARG A 110 8.17 22.46 -4.51
N GLU A 111 9.26 22.93 -3.92
CA GLU A 111 10.42 22.11 -3.62
C GLU A 111 10.10 21.14 -2.49
N GLY A 112 9.50 21.63 -1.40
CA GLY A 112 9.05 20.77 -0.31
C GLY A 112 8.02 19.73 -0.75
N LEU A 113 7.10 20.09 -1.66
CA LEU A 113 6.14 19.13 -2.20
C LEU A 113 6.85 18.07 -3.04
N ARG A 114 7.81 18.44 -3.89
CA ARG A 114 8.58 17.49 -4.72
C ARG A 114 9.38 16.51 -3.86
N ASP A 115 10.08 17.01 -2.86
CA ASP A 115 10.91 16.21 -1.96
C ASP A 115 10.03 15.23 -1.16
N THR A 116 8.94 15.74 -0.60
CA THR A 116 8.00 14.92 0.16
C THR A 116 7.30 13.89 -0.74
N TRP A 117 6.95 14.26 -1.98
CA TRP A 117 6.34 13.34 -2.95
C TRP A 117 7.29 12.20 -3.33
N SER A 118 8.57 12.51 -3.56
CA SER A 118 9.60 11.51 -3.85
C SER A 118 9.83 10.54 -2.67
N ARG A 119 9.74 11.05 -1.44
CA ARG A 119 9.78 10.22 -0.24
C ARG A 119 8.53 9.34 -0.13
N LEU A 120 7.36 9.94 -0.35
CA LEU A 120 6.08 9.26 -0.31
C LEU A 120 6.02 8.12 -1.34
N GLU A 121 6.52 8.34 -2.55
CA GLU A 121 6.60 7.33 -3.61
C GLU A 121 7.30 6.07 -3.12
N LYS A 122 8.50 6.24 -2.55
CA LYS A 122 9.30 5.10 -2.08
C LYS A 122 8.60 4.34 -0.96
N LEU A 123 8.00 5.07 -0.01
CA LEU A 123 7.28 4.47 1.12
C LEU A 123 6.03 3.73 0.64
N LEU A 124 5.20 4.36 -0.18
CA LEU A 124 3.95 3.80 -0.67
C LEU A 124 4.21 2.57 -1.55
N LEU A 125 5.17 2.64 -2.47
CA LEU A 125 5.49 1.50 -3.34
C LEU A 125 6.05 0.31 -2.54
N ALA A 126 6.87 0.56 -1.52
CA ALA A 126 7.36 -0.49 -0.63
C ALA A 126 6.24 -1.12 0.20
N HIS A 127 5.32 -0.30 0.72
CA HIS A 127 4.14 -0.73 1.48
C HIS A 127 3.27 -1.68 0.66
N VAL A 128 2.84 -1.21 -0.51
CA VAL A 128 1.96 -1.94 -1.43
C VAL A 128 2.62 -3.22 -1.95
N ALA A 129 3.93 -3.19 -2.23
CA ALA A 129 4.68 -4.38 -2.65
C ALA A 129 4.74 -5.44 -1.53
N ALA A 130 4.93 -5.03 -0.28
CA ALA A 130 4.98 -5.95 0.84
C ALA A 130 3.63 -6.65 1.07
N GLU A 131 2.52 -5.94 0.93
CA GLU A 131 1.19 -6.53 1.05
C GLU A 131 0.90 -7.51 -0.08
N GLU A 132 1.24 -7.15 -1.31
CA GLU A 132 1.08 -8.03 -2.47
C GLU A 132 1.97 -9.28 -2.39
N GLU A 133 3.16 -9.18 -1.80
CA GLU A 133 4.09 -10.30 -1.64
C GLU A 133 3.71 -11.23 -0.48
N PHE A 134 3.37 -10.67 0.69
CA PHE A 134 3.22 -11.46 1.92
C PHE A 134 1.77 -11.67 2.36
N LEU A 135 0.90 -10.67 2.15
CA LEU A 135 -0.45 -10.67 2.70
C LEU A 135 -1.48 -11.22 1.72
N PHE A 136 -1.54 -10.67 0.51
CA PHE A 136 -2.57 -10.98 -0.47
C PHE A 136 -2.56 -12.42 -1.00
N PRO A 137 -1.42 -13.12 -1.13
CA PRO A 137 -1.43 -14.52 -1.54
C PRO A 137 -2.15 -15.39 -0.51
N ALA A 138 -1.88 -15.16 0.78
CA ALA A 138 -2.52 -15.91 1.85
C ALA A 138 -3.99 -15.50 2.03
N LEU A 139 -4.30 -14.20 1.94
CA LEU A 139 -5.67 -13.71 1.99
C LEU A 139 -6.49 -14.29 0.84
N GLY A 140 -5.94 -14.36 -0.37
CA GLY A 140 -6.63 -14.90 -1.54
C GLY A 140 -6.98 -16.39 -1.44
N LEU A 141 -6.27 -17.16 -0.60
CA LEU A 141 -6.65 -18.54 -0.29
C LEU A 141 -7.89 -18.63 0.62
N ALA A 142 -8.12 -17.61 1.46
CA ALA A 142 -9.25 -17.54 2.37
C ALA A 142 -10.45 -16.78 1.77
N ASP A 143 -10.19 -15.69 1.07
CA ASP A 143 -11.16 -14.82 0.43
C ASP A 143 -10.55 -14.20 -0.85
N ALA A 144 -10.77 -14.88 -1.98
CA ALA A 144 -10.25 -14.45 -3.27
C ALA A 144 -10.88 -13.15 -3.77
N VAL A 145 -12.13 -12.87 -3.40
CA VAL A 145 -12.85 -11.68 -3.84
C VAL A 145 -12.28 -10.45 -3.16
N GLU A 146 -12.08 -10.51 -1.84
CA GLU A 146 -11.52 -9.39 -1.10
C GLU A 146 -10.05 -9.12 -1.47
N ALA A 147 -9.25 -10.19 -1.64
CA ALA A 147 -7.87 -10.03 -2.09
C ALA A 147 -7.76 -9.38 -3.47
N GLU A 148 -8.67 -9.71 -4.41
CA GLU A 148 -8.67 -9.09 -5.73
C GLU A 148 -9.15 -7.64 -5.68
N ALA A 149 -10.18 -7.33 -4.88
CA ALA A 149 -10.64 -5.97 -4.70
C ALA A 149 -9.54 -5.04 -4.14
N LEU A 150 -8.71 -5.54 -3.22
CA LEU A 150 -7.54 -4.78 -2.71
C LEU A 150 -6.45 -4.60 -3.78
N ARG A 151 -6.20 -5.60 -4.63
CA ARG A 151 -5.25 -5.45 -5.76
C ARG A 151 -5.73 -4.43 -6.78
N GLU A 152 -7.01 -4.42 -7.13
CA GLU A 152 -7.59 -3.42 -8.04
C GLU A 152 -7.48 -2.00 -7.45
N GLU A 153 -7.67 -1.87 -6.14
CA GLU A 153 -7.44 -0.63 -5.40
C GLU A 153 -5.97 -0.20 -5.49
N HIS A 154 -5.00 -1.11 -5.28
CA HIS A 154 -3.57 -0.82 -5.47
C HIS A 154 -3.22 -0.36 -6.88
N VAL A 155 -3.77 -1.01 -7.91
CA VAL A 155 -3.57 -0.60 -9.32
C VAL A 155 -4.08 0.82 -9.53
N SER A 156 -5.26 1.14 -9.00
CA SER A 156 -5.86 2.47 -9.09
C SER A 156 -5.03 3.53 -8.36
N LEU A 157 -4.58 3.24 -7.13
CA LEU A 157 -3.74 4.12 -6.33
C LEU A 157 -2.39 4.39 -7.01
N ARG A 158 -1.71 3.37 -7.54
CA ARG A 158 -0.45 3.53 -8.28
C ARG A 158 -0.62 4.40 -9.52
N LYS A 159 -1.70 4.20 -10.27
CA LYS A 159 -1.99 5.00 -11.46
C LYS A 159 -2.17 6.47 -11.09
N GLN A 160 -3.04 6.77 -10.11
CA GLN A 160 -3.27 8.13 -9.64
C GLN A 160 -1.99 8.76 -9.07
N PHE A 161 -1.20 8.01 -8.31
CA PHE A 161 0.08 8.46 -7.77
C PHE A 161 1.05 8.89 -8.88
N CYS A 162 1.17 8.08 -9.93
CA CYS A 162 2.04 8.38 -11.08
C CYS A 162 1.56 9.64 -11.83
N GLU A 163 0.26 9.75 -12.11
CA GLU A 163 -0.33 10.92 -12.78
C GLU A 163 -0.10 12.21 -11.98
N LEU A 164 -0.29 12.16 -10.66
CA LEU A 164 -0.02 13.29 -9.76
C LEU A 164 1.47 13.59 -9.65
N GLY A 165 2.34 12.58 -9.64
CA GLY A 165 3.80 12.78 -9.63
C GLY A 165 4.30 13.58 -10.82
N VAL A 166 3.84 13.25 -12.04
CA VAL A 166 4.12 14.05 -13.24
C VAL A 166 3.61 15.48 -13.06
N GLY A 167 2.41 15.65 -12.50
CA GLY A 167 1.84 16.97 -12.23
C GLY A 167 2.60 17.76 -11.16
N VAL A 168 3.20 17.10 -10.16
CA VAL A 168 4.07 17.73 -9.15
C VAL A 168 5.37 18.22 -9.80
N ASP A 169 6.01 17.38 -10.62
CA ASP A 169 7.24 17.74 -11.37
C ASP A 169 7.00 18.90 -12.35
N LEU A 170 5.81 18.98 -12.95
CA LEU A 170 5.41 20.06 -13.84
C LEU A 170 4.79 21.27 -13.11
N HIS A 171 4.67 21.22 -11.78
CA HIS A 171 4.02 22.25 -10.95
C HIS A 171 2.56 22.57 -11.35
N LEU A 172 1.85 21.57 -11.87
CA LEU A 172 0.43 21.66 -12.27
C LEU A 172 -0.53 21.20 -11.17
N VAL A 173 -0.02 20.52 -10.15
CA VAL A 173 -0.83 19.95 -9.06
C VAL A 173 -1.04 20.98 -7.94
N GLY A 174 -2.30 21.26 -7.64
CA GLY A 174 -2.71 22.08 -6.51
C GLY A 174 -3.14 21.26 -5.30
N SER A 175 -3.26 21.93 -4.15
CA SER A 175 -3.69 21.34 -2.87
C SER A 175 -4.97 20.46 -2.94
N PRO A 176 -6.03 20.79 -3.71
CA PRO A 176 -7.23 19.95 -3.76
C PRO A 176 -6.99 18.53 -4.30
N LEU A 177 -6.14 18.40 -5.33
CA LEU A 177 -5.84 17.10 -5.92
C LEU A 177 -4.99 16.24 -4.98
N VAL A 178 -3.98 16.84 -4.34
CA VAL A 178 -3.15 16.18 -3.32
C VAL A 178 -4.01 15.72 -2.15
N GLY A 179 -4.89 16.60 -1.65
CA GLY A 179 -5.78 16.29 -0.53
C GLY A 179 -6.78 15.17 -0.86
N GLN A 180 -7.35 15.15 -2.07
CA GLN A 180 -8.24 14.07 -2.49
C GLN A 180 -7.51 12.73 -2.54
N PHE A 181 -6.34 12.69 -3.16
CA PHE A 181 -5.56 11.46 -3.27
C PHE A 181 -5.12 10.93 -1.90
N ILE A 182 -4.70 11.81 -0.99
CA ILE A 182 -4.35 11.43 0.38
C ILE A 182 -5.59 10.93 1.15
N ALA A 183 -6.76 11.53 0.94
CA ALA A 183 -8.01 11.01 1.51
C ALA A 183 -8.32 9.60 0.99
N ASP A 184 -8.02 9.31 -0.27
CA ASP A 184 -8.19 7.97 -0.86
C ASP A 184 -7.24 6.96 -0.21
N LEU A 185 -5.96 7.33 -0.01
CA LEU A 185 -4.99 6.50 0.72
C LEU A 185 -5.40 6.23 2.17
N ARG A 186 -5.97 7.22 2.88
CA ARG A 186 -6.46 7.03 4.26
C ARG A 186 -7.63 6.05 4.31
N ARG A 187 -8.56 6.10 3.34
CA ARG A 187 -9.66 5.12 3.25
C ARG A 187 -9.15 3.71 2.98
N HIS A 188 -8.17 3.58 2.10
CA HIS A 188 -7.50 2.31 1.83
C HIS A 188 -6.87 1.73 3.12
N ALA A 189 -6.07 2.53 3.82
CA ALA A 189 -5.45 2.12 5.08
C ALA A 189 -6.48 1.74 6.17
N GLU A 190 -7.61 2.44 6.26
CA GLU A 190 -8.70 2.10 7.19
C GLU A 190 -9.33 0.73 6.88
N ARG A 191 -9.51 0.40 5.60
CA ARG A 191 -10.00 -0.91 5.16
C ARG A 191 -9.02 -2.01 5.55
N GLU A 192 -7.73 -1.82 5.32
CA GLU A 192 -6.70 -2.80 5.69
C GLU A 192 -6.63 -3.01 7.22
N ASN A 193 -6.69 -1.91 7.98
CA ASN A 193 -6.67 -1.94 9.44
C ASN A 193 -7.89 -2.64 10.04
N SER A 194 -9.06 -2.49 9.41
CA SER A 194 -10.30 -3.10 9.90
C SER A 194 -10.44 -4.58 9.48
N LEU A 195 -9.82 -4.98 8.37
CA LEU A 195 -10.02 -6.31 7.78
C LEU A 195 -8.73 -7.11 7.63
N ALA A 196 -7.81 -6.62 6.80
CA ALA A 196 -6.68 -7.39 6.29
C ALA A 196 -5.64 -7.68 7.40
N PHE A 197 -5.28 -6.67 8.19
CA PHE A 197 -4.29 -6.84 9.27
C PHE A 197 -4.80 -7.69 10.45
N PRO A 198 -6.03 -7.52 10.95
CA PRO A 198 -6.59 -8.44 11.93
C PRO A 198 -6.65 -9.89 11.43
N TRP A 199 -6.96 -10.09 10.14
CA TRP A 199 -6.91 -11.41 9.53
C TRP A 199 -5.48 -11.95 9.48
N ALA A 200 -4.51 -11.12 9.07
CA ALA A 200 -3.10 -11.48 8.99
C ALA A 200 -2.53 -11.93 10.34
N GLU A 201 -2.85 -11.21 11.41
CA GLU A 201 -2.43 -11.52 12.78
C GLU A 201 -2.86 -12.93 13.20
N ARG A 202 -4.10 -13.31 12.85
CA ARG A 202 -4.71 -14.59 13.25
C ARG A 202 -4.28 -15.76 12.37
N ASN A 203 -3.98 -15.52 11.10
CA ASN A 203 -3.87 -16.58 10.10
C ASN A 203 -2.47 -16.74 9.49
N LEU A 204 -1.63 -15.70 9.46
CA LEU A 204 -0.29 -15.82 8.90
C LEU A 204 0.67 -16.52 9.86
N PRO A 205 1.59 -17.35 9.34
CA PRO A 205 2.74 -17.82 10.11
C PRO A 205 3.55 -16.67 10.71
N ARG A 206 4.12 -16.85 11.91
CA ARG A 206 4.83 -15.78 12.65
C ARG A 206 6.06 -15.24 11.92
N ASP A 207 6.74 -16.08 11.16
CA ASP A 207 7.85 -15.70 10.28
C ASP A 207 7.39 -14.79 9.14
N VAL A 208 6.26 -15.12 8.50
CA VAL A 208 5.65 -14.27 7.46
C VAL A 208 5.17 -12.94 8.05
N GLN A 209 4.51 -12.96 9.22
CA GLN A 209 4.13 -11.72 9.94
C GLN A 209 5.36 -10.85 10.24
N SER A 210 6.47 -11.46 10.63
CA SER A 210 7.73 -10.75 10.92
C SER A 210 8.38 -10.17 9.66
N ALA A 211 8.30 -10.89 8.53
CA ALA A 211 8.79 -10.42 7.24
C ALA A 211 7.97 -9.22 6.73
N LEU A 212 6.63 -9.33 6.73
CA LEU A 212 5.71 -8.25 6.38
C LEU A 212 5.96 -7.02 7.27
N ALA A 213 5.99 -7.20 8.59
CA ALA A 213 6.30 -6.15 9.55
C ALA A 213 7.66 -5.47 9.33
N ARG A 214 8.66 -6.20 8.84
CA ARG A 214 9.98 -5.63 8.52
C ARG A 214 9.91 -4.81 7.23
N ALA A 215 9.24 -5.33 6.20
CA ALA A 215 9.07 -4.66 4.93
C ALA A 215 8.31 -3.33 5.08
N LEU A 216 7.22 -3.30 5.86
CA LEU A 216 6.42 -2.09 6.10
C LEU A 216 7.14 -1.02 6.93
N ARG A 217 8.14 -1.39 7.74
CA ARG A 217 8.93 -0.44 8.55
C ARG A 217 10.21 0.01 7.87
N ALA A 218 10.62 -0.64 6.79
CA ALA A 218 11.86 -0.31 6.12
C ALA A 218 11.72 1.09 5.54
N ASP A 219 12.37 2.08 6.17
CA ASP A 219 12.51 3.39 5.54
C ASP A 219 13.46 3.21 4.36
N PRO A 220 13.00 3.43 3.11
CA PRO A 220 13.85 3.30 1.93
C PRO A 220 15.04 4.26 1.98
N ALA A 221 15.03 5.30 2.82
CA ALA A 221 16.16 6.20 3.02
C ALA A 221 17.34 5.58 3.79
N THR A 222 17.14 4.47 4.52
CA THR A 222 18.20 3.81 5.30
C THR A 222 19.01 2.75 4.54
N GLY A 223 18.69 2.50 3.27
CA GLY A 223 19.45 1.60 2.40
C GLY A 223 20.51 2.33 1.58
N HIS A 224 21.66 2.65 2.18
CA HIS A 224 22.88 3.07 1.48
C HIS A 224 24.05 2.16 1.83
#